data_AF-A0A1F6V7Q9-F1
#
_entry.id   AF-A0A1F6V7Q9-F1
#
_cell.length_a   1.000
_cell.length_b   1.000
_cell.length_c   1.000
_cell.angle_alpha   90.00
_cell.angle_beta   90.00
_cell.angle_gamma   90.00
#
_symmetry.space_group_name_H-M   'P 1'
#
loop_
_entity.id
_entity.type
_entity.pdbx_description
1 polymer ?
#
loop_
_entity_poly.entity_id
_entity_poly.type
_entity_poly.pdbx_seq_one_letter_code
_entity_poly.pdbx_strand_id
1 'polypeptide(L)'
;MELKLQNSKKPTPETLPLVKCAVVKAEPTLTPELFQHFTHGAESIIITSFANGTVPNRLSAVIKLKVDSGIPVFLISNNSGDNHGIERLKYQVQVDIAQAGAIALKKVNINNIESVIRAIQEETVLGKKGSDLERAISERFGVATS
;
A
#
# COMPACT_ATOMS: atom_id res chain seq x y z
N MET A 1 43.87 28.43 8.71
CA MET A 1 43.04 28.14 7.52
C MET A 1 42.18 26.94 7.88
N GLU A 2 41.03 27.17 8.52
CA GLU A 2 40.16 26.09 9.01
C GLU A 2 39.00 25.90 8.02
N LEU A 3 38.92 24.71 7.42
CA LEU A 3 37.79 24.31 6.60
C LEU A 3 36.59 24.01 7.51
N LYS A 4 35.54 24.83 7.41
CA LYS A 4 34.24 24.55 8.02
C LYS A 4 33.56 23.41 7.25
N LEU A 5 33.19 22.35 7.98
CA LEU A 5 32.33 21.27 7.50
C LEU A 5 31.08 21.85 6.84
N GLN A 6 30.82 21.44 5.59
CA GLN A 6 29.56 21.71 4.92
C GLN A 6 28.45 20.95 5.64
N ASN A 7 27.52 21.70 6.22
CA ASN A 7 26.27 21.19 6.77
C ASN A 7 25.51 20.43 5.67
N SER A 8 25.47 19.11 5.77
CA SER A 8 24.50 18.29 5.05
C SER A 8 23.10 18.69 5.54
N LYS A 9 22.41 19.52 4.77
CA LYS A 9 21.01 19.87 5.00
C LYS A 9 20.20 18.58 4.86
N LYS A 10 19.78 18.00 5.99
CA LYS A 10 18.67 17.05 6.01
C LYS A 10 17.48 17.71 5.30
N PRO A 11 16.84 17.05 4.32
CA PRO A 11 15.66 17.62 3.68
C PRO A 11 14.56 17.82 4.73
N THR A 12 14.03 19.03 4.80
CA THR A 12 12.87 19.39 5.64
C THR A 12 11.60 18.70 5.12
N PRO A 13 10.60 18.41 5.99
CA PRO A 13 9.41 17.62 5.62
C PRO A 13 8.51 18.23 4.53
N GLU A 14 8.73 19.49 4.13
CA GLU A 14 7.80 20.26 3.29
C GLU A 14 7.93 20.03 1.77
N THR A 15 8.88 19.23 1.30
CA THR A 15 9.02 18.94 -0.15
C THR A 15 9.40 17.50 -0.42
N LEU A 16 8.71 16.55 0.21
CA LEU A 16 8.72 15.18 -0.31
C LEU A 16 8.10 15.22 -1.72
N PRO A 17 8.75 14.65 -2.75
CA PRO A 17 8.19 14.58 -4.10
C PRO A 17 6.82 13.92 -4.04
N LEU A 18 5.93 14.39 -4.91
CA LEU A 18 4.55 13.94 -4.97
C LEU A 18 4.53 12.47 -5.43
N VAL A 19 4.58 11.55 -4.46
CA VAL A 19 4.55 10.12 -4.74
C VAL A 19 3.18 9.76 -5.29
N LYS A 20 3.16 9.10 -6.44
CA LYS A 20 1.94 8.66 -7.12
C LYS A 20 1.37 7.41 -6.45
N CYS A 21 1.07 7.51 -5.15
CA CYS A 21 0.39 6.47 -4.41
C CYS A 21 -1.12 6.66 -4.54
N ALA A 22 -1.80 5.78 -5.28
CA ALA A 22 -3.25 5.81 -5.36
C ALA A 22 -3.86 5.16 -4.11
N VAL A 23 -4.92 5.77 -3.58
CA VAL A 23 -5.71 5.20 -2.49
C VAL A 23 -7.11 4.92 -3.03
N VAL A 24 -7.54 3.67 -2.99
CA VAL A 24 -8.83 3.23 -3.52
C VAL A 24 -9.61 2.52 -2.42
N LYS A 25 -10.89 2.86 -2.27
CA LYS A 25 -11.76 2.20 -1.30
C LYS A 25 -12.49 1.04 -1.91
N ALA A 26 -12.43 -0.13 -1.27
CA ALA A 26 -13.23 -1.27 -1.66
C ALA A 26 -14.70 -0.99 -1.36
N GLU A 27 -15.53 -1.03 -2.41
CA GLU A 27 -16.97 -0.84 -2.31
C GLU A 27 -17.71 -1.83 -3.22
N PRO A 28 -18.98 -2.18 -2.94
CA PRO A 28 -19.76 -3.09 -3.77
C PRO A 28 -19.87 -2.67 -5.23
N THR A 29 -19.80 -1.37 -5.52
CA THR A 29 -19.88 -0.76 -6.85
C THR A 29 -18.52 -0.61 -7.55
N LEU A 30 -17.39 -0.84 -6.87
CA LEU A 30 -16.06 -0.69 -7.47
C LEU A 30 -15.82 -1.76 -8.55
N THR A 31 -15.91 -1.38 -9.82
CA THR A 31 -15.66 -2.28 -10.96
C THR A 31 -14.17 -2.34 -11.32
N PRO A 32 -13.72 -3.34 -12.09
CA PRO A 32 -12.35 -3.38 -12.61
C PRO A 32 -11.96 -2.13 -13.41
N GLU A 33 -12.89 -1.56 -14.18
CA GLU A 33 -12.67 -0.37 -15.00
C GLU A 33 -12.49 0.87 -14.13
N LEU A 34 -13.34 1.05 -13.10
CA LEU A 34 -13.20 2.13 -12.12
C LEU A 34 -11.90 2.00 -11.33
N PHE A 35 -11.53 0.78 -10.91
CA PHE A 35 -10.25 0.52 -10.25
C PHE A 35 -9.07 0.94 -11.14
N GLN A 36 -9.08 0.57 -12.43
CA GLN A 36 -8.04 0.98 -13.37
C GLN A 36 -7.99 2.49 -13.56
N HIS A 37 -9.15 3.16 -13.65
CA HIS A 37 -9.25 4.60 -13.77
C HIS A 37 -8.64 5.32 -12.56
N PHE A 38 -9.00 4.92 -11.34
CA PHE A 38 -8.49 5.53 -10.10
C PHE A 38 -7.01 5.23 -9.83
N THR A 39 -6.47 4.18 -10.43
CA THR A 39 -5.06 3.76 -10.26
C THR A 39 -4.21 4.06 -11.49
N HIS A 40 -4.71 4.92 -12.39
CA HIS A 40 -3.96 5.31 -13.58
C HIS A 40 -2.73 6.14 -13.20
N GLY A 41 -1.55 5.74 -13.71
CA GLY A 41 -0.28 6.41 -13.44
C GLY A 41 0.28 6.24 -12.02
N ALA A 42 -0.35 5.40 -11.19
CA ALA A 42 0.12 5.12 -9.84
C ALA A 42 1.40 4.27 -9.86
N GLU A 43 2.33 4.59 -8.96
CA GLU A 43 3.56 3.82 -8.72
C GLU A 43 3.41 2.84 -7.54
N SER A 44 2.37 3.03 -6.72
CA SER A 44 1.92 2.11 -5.67
C SER A 44 0.43 2.30 -5.43
N ILE A 45 -0.25 1.28 -4.91
CA ILE A 45 -1.70 1.33 -4.65
C ILE A 45 -1.96 0.87 -3.22
N ILE A 46 -2.79 1.62 -2.49
CA ILE A 46 -3.40 1.19 -1.23
C ILE A 46 -4.89 0.95 -1.49
N ILE A 47 -5.36 -0.24 -1.17
CA ILE A 47 -6.78 -0.57 -1.15
C ILE A 47 -7.26 -0.56 0.31
N THR A 48 -8.21 0.32 0.63
CA THR A 48 -8.94 0.23 1.90
C THR A 48 -10.02 -0.84 1.75
N SER A 49 -9.68 -2.05 2.20
CA SER A 49 -10.55 -3.23 2.15
C SER A 49 -11.75 -3.10 3.10
N PHE A 50 -12.73 -4.00 3.05
CA PHE A 50 -13.78 -4.05 4.07
C PHE A 50 -13.20 -4.32 5.47
N ALA A 51 -14.00 -4.14 6.53
CA ALA A 51 -13.53 -4.27 7.92
C ALA A 51 -12.86 -5.62 8.25
N ASN A 52 -13.26 -6.69 7.56
CA ASN A 52 -12.66 -8.02 7.74
C ASN A 52 -11.40 -8.26 6.88
N GLY A 53 -10.97 -7.30 6.06
CA GLY A 53 -9.85 -7.44 5.13
C GLY A 53 -10.22 -7.96 3.74
N THR A 54 -11.51 -8.06 3.39
CA THR A 54 -11.94 -8.55 2.06
C THR A 54 -11.99 -7.43 1.02
N VAL A 55 -11.74 -7.81 -0.23
CA VAL A 55 -11.87 -6.96 -1.43
C VAL A 55 -12.72 -7.75 -2.43
N PRO A 56 -13.60 -7.11 -3.24
CA PRO A 56 -14.40 -7.84 -4.23
C PRO A 56 -13.54 -8.70 -5.16
N ASN A 57 -13.82 -10.01 -5.24
CA ASN A 57 -12.98 -10.96 -5.98
C ASN A 57 -12.85 -10.64 -7.49
N ARG A 58 -13.84 -9.94 -8.06
CA ARG A 58 -13.79 -9.42 -9.44
C ARG A 58 -12.59 -8.51 -9.72
N LEU A 59 -11.95 -7.96 -8.68
CA LEU A 59 -10.76 -7.12 -8.83
C LEU A 59 -9.45 -7.92 -8.90
N SER A 60 -9.46 -9.23 -8.60
CA SER A 60 -8.26 -10.08 -8.59
C SER A 60 -7.45 -9.97 -9.88
N ALA A 61 -8.11 -10.06 -11.05
CA ALA A 61 -7.44 -9.96 -12.34
C ALA A 61 -6.75 -8.60 -12.56
N VAL A 62 -7.43 -7.49 -12.26
CA VAL A 62 -6.84 -6.15 -12.45
C VAL A 62 -5.78 -5.81 -11.39
N ILE A 63 -5.90 -6.36 -10.17
CA ILE A 63 -4.85 -6.28 -9.16
C ILE A 63 -3.60 -7.02 -9.65
N LYS A 64 -3.77 -8.25 -10.13
CA LYS A 64 -2.68 -9.05 -10.67
C LYS A 64 -1.97 -8.33 -11.82
N LEU A 65 -2.71 -7.72 -12.73
CA LEU A 65 -2.12 -6.91 -13.82
C LEU A 65 -1.25 -5.76 -13.29
N LYS A 66 -1.64 -5.09 -12.20
CA LYS A 66 -0.83 -4.03 -11.58
C LYS A 66 0.44 -4.59 -10.95
N VAL A 67 0.33 -5.67 -10.18
CA VAL A 67 1.47 -6.32 -9.52
C VAL A 67 2.46 -6.86 -10.56
N ASP A 68 1.98 -7.55 -11.59
CA ASP A 68 2.80 -8.08 -12.68
C ASP A 68 3.51 -6.95 -13.46
N SER A 69 2.95 -5.73 -13.45
CA SER A 69 3.56 -4.52 -14.02
C SER A 69 4.53 -3.80 -13.07
N GLY A 70 4.83 -4.40 -11.92
CA GLY A 70 5.74 -3.85 -10.91
C GLY A 70 5.13 -2.77 -10.02
N ILE A 71 3.79 -2.67 -9.94
CA ILE A 71 3.10 -1.73 -9.05
C ILE A 71 2.63 -2.49 -7.81
N PRO A 72 3.24 -2.28 -6.63
CA PRO A 72 2.83 -2.98 -5.42
C PRO A 72 1.43 -2.52 -4.97
N VAL A 73 0.63 -3.48 -4.53
CA VAL A 73 -0.74 -3.27 -4.05
C VAL A 73 -0.83 -3.69 -2.59
N PHE A 74 -1.09 -2.74 -1.71
CA PHE A 74 -1.23 -2.97 -0.27
C PHE A 74 -2.71 -2.95 0.13
N LEU A 75 -3.10 -3.83 1.04
CA LEU A 75 -4.44 -3.83 1.64
C LEU A 75 -4.35 -3.37 3.08
N ILE A 76 -5.23 -2.44 3.44
CA ILE A 76 -5.48 -2.07 4.84
C ILE A 76 -6.93 -2.35 5.19
N SER A 77 -7.19 -2.80 6.41
CA SER A 77 -8.55 -3.00 6.89
C SER A 77 -9.26 -1.65 7.08
N ASN A 78 -10.50 -1.53 6.62
CA ASN A 78 -11.39 -0.40 6.96
C ASN A 78 -12.14 -0.60 8.28
N ASN A 79 -11.58 -1.39 9.20
CA ASN A 79 -12.05 -1.47 10.58
C ASN A 79 -11.42 -0.34 11.40
N SER A 80 -12.22 0.59 11.88
CA SER A 80 -11.76 1.67 12.77
C SER A 80 -11.94 1.34 14.26
N GLY A 81 -12.56 0.20 14.59
CA GLY A 81 -12.89 -0.19 15.97
C GLY A 81 -11.72 -0.73 16.79
N ASP A 82 -10.56 -0.96 16.17
CA ASP A 82 -9.31 -1.33 16.82
C ASP A 82 -8.11 -0.67 16.11
N ASN A 83 -6.88 -1.03 16.51
CA ASN A 83 -5.64 -0.58 15.87
C ASN A 83 -4.88 -1.75 15.20
N HIS A 84 -5.57 -2.85 14.91
CA HIS A 84 -4.97 -4.00 14.25
C HIS A 84 -5.33 -4.01 12.77
N GLY A 85 -4.41 -4.50 11.95
CA GLY A 85 -4.64 -4.69 10.53
C GLY A 85 -5.28 -6.04 10.21
N ILE A 86 -5.02 -6.54 9.01
CA ILE A 86 -5.49 -7.86 8.57
C ILE A 86 -4.56 -8.91 9.18
N GLU A 87 -4.98 -9.59 10.25
CA GLU A 87 -4.09 -10.52 10.95
C GLU A 87 -3.92 -11.87 10.26
N ARG A 88 -5.00 -12.38 9.67
CA ARG A 88 -5.07 -13.69 9.02
C ARG A 88 -6.00 -13.67 7.81
N LEU A 89 -5.67 -14.45 6.79
CA LEU A 89 -6.50 -14.64 5.61
C LEU A 89 -7.45 -15.83 5.85
N LYS A 90 -8.66 -15.54 6.33
CA LYS A 90 -9.63 -16.57 6.76
C LYS A 90 -10.59 -16.99 5.66
N TYR A 91 -10.88 -16.10 4.72
CA TYR A 91 -11.88 -16.33 3.67
C TYR A 91 -11.20 -16.55 2.31
N GLN A 92 -11.78 -17.41 1.48
CA GLN A 92 -11.25 -17.70 0.15
C GLN A 92 -11.02 -16.43 -0.68
N VAL A 93 -11.94 -15.46 -0.60
CA VAL A 93 -11.79 -14.17 -1.29
C VAL A 93 -10.54 -13.40 -0.86
N GLN A 94 -10.10 -13.51 0.39
CA GLN A 94 -8.85 -12.88 0.84
C GLN A 94 -7.63 -13.60 0.29
N VAL A 95 -7.70 -14.93 0.23
CA VAL A 95 -6.65 -15.78 -0.34
C VAL A 95 -6.51 -15.50 -1.84
N ASP A 96 -7.61 -15.41 -2.59
CA ASP A 96 -7.62 -15.12 -4.03
C ASP A 96 -6.96 -13.76 -4.32
N ILE A 97 -7.27 -12.75 -3.51
CA ILE A 97 -6.69 -11.40 -3.64
C ILE A 97 -5.20 -11.40 -3.26
N ALA A 98 -4.79 -12.17 -2.25
CA ALA A 98 -3.38 -12.36 -1.91
C ALA A 98 -2.62 -13.13 -3.02
N GLN A 99 -3.24 -14.14 -3.63
CA GLN A 99 -2.70 -14.87 -4.78
C GLN A 99 -2.55 -14.00 -6.03
N ALA A 100 -3.39 -12.96 -6.18
CA ALA A 100 -3.21 -11.91 -7.17
C ALA A 100 -2.02 -10.97 -6.85
N GLY A 101 -1.33 -11.17 -5.72
CA GLY A 101 -0.14 -10.42 -5.32
C GLY A 101 -0.42 -9.21 -4.42
N ALA A 102 -1.65 -9.03 -3.93
CA ALA A 102 -1.92 -7.97 -2.98
C ALA A 102 -1.37 -8.33 -1.58
N ILE A 103 -0.83 -7.32 -0.90
CA ILE A 103 -0.15 -7.50 0.39
C ILE A 103 -1.05 -6.99 1.51
N ALA A 104 -1.61 -7.91 2.30
CA ALA A 104 -2.43 -7.55 3.45
C ALA A 104 -1.57 -7.11 4.63
N LEU A 105 -1.65 -5.83 5.01
CA LEU A 105 -0.84 -5.28 6.10
C LEU A 105 -1.43 -5.63 7.47
N LYS A 106 -0.59 -6.16 8.36
CA LYS A 106 -1.02 -6.74 9.64
C LYS A 106 -1.06 -5.74 10.80
N LYS A 107 -0.12 -4.79 10.86
CA LYS A 107 0.05 -3.88 12.01
C LYS A 107 -0.68 -2.53 11.85
N VAL A 108 -1.43 -2.34 10.77
CA VAL A 108 -2.08 -1.06 10.44
C VAL A 108 -3.45 -1.27 9.82
N ASN A 109 -4.36 -0.33 10.09
CA ASN A 109 -5.67 -0.25 9.47
C ASN A 109 -5.94 1.18 8.97
N ILE A 110 -7.21 1.48 8.68
CA ILE A 110 -7.63 2.79 8.18
C ILE A 110 -7.24 3.96 9.07
N ASN A 111 -7.19 3.77 10.40
CA ASN A 111 -6.79 4.82 11.35
C ASN A 111 -5.33 5.25 11.14
N ASN A 112 -4.52 4.43 10.47
CA ASN A 112 -3.09 4.65 10.23
C ASN A 112 -2.75 4.83 8.74
N ILE A 113 -3.73 5.08 7.88
CA ILE A 113 -3.49 5.19 6.43
C ILE A 113 -2.41 6.22 6.08
N GLU A 114 -2.40 7.37 6.76
CA GLU A 114 -1.38 8.40 6.57
C GLU A 114 0.03 7.90 6.91
N SER A 115 0.17 7.03 7.91
CA SER A 115 1.46 6.42 8.26
C SER A 115 1.97 5.49 7.17
N VAL A 116 1.05 4.77 6.48
CA VAL A 116 1.39 3.91 5.34
C VAL A 116 1.80 4.74 4.13
N ILE A 117 1.03 5.79 3.81
CA ILE A 117 1.35 6.72 2.72
C ILE A 117 2.72 7.38 2.96
N ARG A 118 2.97 7.87 4.18
CA ARG A 118 4.26 8.47 4.55
C ARG A 118 5.40 7.46 4.43
N ALA A 119 5.22 6.23 4.88
CA ALA A 119 6.24 5.19 4.74
C ALA A 119 6.53 4.90 3.25
N ILE A 120 5.50 4.79 2.42
CA ILE A 120 5.68 4.65 0.96
C ILE A 120 6.45 5.84 0.39
N GLN A 121 6.13 7.07 0.82
CA GLN A 121 6.83 8.27 0.38
C GLN A 121 8.31 8.27 0.77
N GLU A 122 8.62 7.96 2.03
CA GLU A 122 9.98 7.85 2.55
C GLU A 122 10.80 6.84 1.73
N GLU A 123 10.27 5.65 1.50
CA GLU A 123 10.96 4.59 0.75
C GLU A 123 11.11 4.93 -0.74
N THR A 124 10.12 5.59 -1.33
CA THR A 124 10.19 6.05 -2.73
C THR A 124 11.25 7.14 -2.91
N VAL A 125 11.42 8.04 -1.94
CA VAL A 125 12.49 9.05 -1.93
C VAL A 125 13.87 8.42 -1.87
N LEU A 126 14.00 7.25 -1.23
CA LEU A 126 15.22 6.44 -1.23
C LEU A 126 15.42 5.65 -2.54
N GLY A 127 14.53 5.82 -3.53
CA GLY A 127 14.60 5.19 -4.84
C GLY A 127 14.00 3.78 -4.90
N LYS A 128 13.36 3.29 -3.83
CA LYS A 128 12.73 1.96 -3.84
C LYS A 128 11.47 1.99 -4.71
N LYS A 129 11.30 0.96 -5.54
CA LYS A 129 10.14 0.75 -6.43
C LYS A 129 9.81 -0.74 -6.51
N GLY A 130 8.62 -1.07 -7.02
CA GLY A 130 8.21 -2.46 -7.26
C GLY A 130 8.41 -3.35 -6.02
N SER A 131 9.11 -4.47 -6.22
CA SER A 131 9.39 -5.44 -5.16
C SER A 131 10.21 -4.89 -3.99
N ASP A 132 11.10 -3.91 -4.23
CA ASP A 132 11.89 -3.31 -3.15
C ASP A 132 11.03 -2.43 -2.24
N LEU A 133 10.07 -1.70 -2.84
CA LEU A 133 9.10 -0.92 -2.09
C LEU A 133 8.15 -1.85 -1.33
N GLU A 134 7.62 -2.88 -1.99
CA GLU A 134 6.80 -3.93 -1.35
C GLU A 134 7.49 -4.50 -0.11
N ARG A 135 8.76 -4.93 -0.25
CA ARG A 135 9.52 -5.54 0.83
C ARG A 135 9.68 -4.57 2.01
N ALA A 136 10.07 -3.32 1.73
CA ALA A 136 10.27 -2.32 2.78
C ALA A 136 8.99 -2.05 3.59
N ILE A 137 7.85 -1.92 2.89
CA ILE A 137 6.55 -1.70 3.55
C ILE A 137 6.10 -2.94 4.30
N SER A 138 6.31 -4.14 3.74
CA SER A 138 6.00 -5.42 4.37
C SER A 138 6.81 -5.67 5.64
N GLU A 139 8.11 -5.34 5.64
CA GLU A 139 8.97 -5.44 6.83
C GLU A 139 8.50 -4.49 7.94
N ARG A 140 8.12 -3.26 7.57
CA ARG A 140 7.67 -2.24 8.52
C ARG A 140 6.34 -2.61 9.18
N PHE A 141 5.35 -3.01 8.38
CA PHE A 141 3.97 -3.21 8.86
C PHE A 141 3.57 -4.67 9.05
N GLY A 142 4.43 -5.62 8.67
CA GLY A 142 4.11 -7.05 8.68
C GLY A 142 3.04 -7.42 7.67
N VAL A 143 3.00 -8.70 7.31
CA VAL A 143 2.06 -9.25 6.33
C VAL A 143 1.16 -10.27 7.02
N ALA A 144 -0.12 -10.28 6.64
CA ALA A 144 -1.07 -11.31 7.04
C ALA A 144 -0.59 -12.69 6.55
N THR A 145 -0.88 -13.72 7.31
CA THR A 145 -0.60 -15.11 6.92
C THR A 145 -1.92 -15.85 6.75
N SER A 146 -1.96 -16.80 5.82
CA SER A 146 -3.04 -17.77 5.69
C SER A 146 -3.02 -18.74 6.87
#